data_AF-A0AAV8XHE2-F1
#
_entry.id   AF-A0AAV8XHE2-F1
#
_cell.length_a   1.000
_cell.length_b   1.000
_cell.length_c   1.000
_cell.angle_alpha   90.00
_cell.angle_beta   90.00
_cell.angle_gamma   90.00
#
_symmetry.space_group_name_H-M   'P 1'
#
loop_
_entity.id
_entity.type
_entity.pdbx_description
1 polymer ?
#
loop_
_entity_poly.entity_id
_entity_poly.type
_entity_poly.pdbx_seq_one_letter_code
_entity_poly.pdbx_strand_id
1 'polypeptide(L)'
;MEITIIFCYRNCQRDQPVYQTFHLHSQMNVNKITNYKEWNDMKLLFSNFTVGESSLEILGPTLQLNLQVLSSITTANLTGHRVQLSAPITKRDLSSFADQLNTVARQLTDPVSSRKIDNLAFVVRKVVRNEMQKLSEIRNRMLYKITTLEVLLPPLNRQANQSLSHLKTIQYFLDNEGWQISERTRRQFISRIESYLEELYNYVNTKITKEIGQCRPLWEIFHSTRFYVCKLIVDPLVKKEMSLMYLRKSLIIHLFYRME
;
A
#
# COMPACT_ATOMS: atom_id res chain seq x y z
N MET A 1 -39.02 32.18 -20.69
CA MET A 1 -38.54 33.52 -20.29
C MET A 1 -37.91 34.15 -21.51
N GLU A 2 -38.57 35.13 -22.12
CA GLU A 2 -38.07 35.76 -23.35
C GLU A 2 -36.93 36.72 -23.02
N ILE A 3 -35.80 36.55 -23.70
CA ILE A 3 -34.64 37.43 -23.56
C ILE A 3 -34.83 38.59 -24.53
N THR A 4 -35.06 39.80 -23.99
CA THR A 4 -35.17 40.99 -24.83
C THR A 4 -33.79 41.48 -25.27
N ILE A 5 -33.67 41.94 -26.52
CA ILE A 5 -32.43 42.54 -27.06
C ILE A 5 -31.89 43.66 -26.16
N ILE A 6 -32.78 44.48 -25.57
CA ILE A 6 -32.41 45.57 -24.66
C ILE A 6 -31.72 45.04 -23.38
N PHE A 7 -32.15 43.90 -22.86
CA PHE A 7 -31.55 43.26 -21.68
C PHE A 7 -30.13 42.79 -21.99
N CYS A 8 -29.96 42.04 -23.09
CA CYS A 8 -28.63 41.62 -23.54
C CYS A 8 -27.70 42.81 -23.76
N TYR A 9 -28.18 43.84 -24.47
CA TYR A 9 -27.39 45.04 -24.74
C TYR A 9 -26.88 45.70 -23.45
N ARG A 10 -27.75 45.88 -22.45
CA ARG A 10 -27.39 46.52 -21.17
C ARG A 10 -26.40 45.67 -20.35
N ASN A 11 -26.58 44.36 -20.34
CA ASN A 11 -25.69 43.46 -19.59
C ASN A 11 -24.32 43.33 -20.27
N CYS A 12 -24.28 43.26 -21.60
CA CYS A 12 -23.02 43.30 -22.34
C CYS A 12 -22.29 44.63 -22.21
N GLN A 13 -23.02 45.75 -22.11
CA GLN A 13 -22.42 47.05 -21.79
C GLN A 13 -21.73 47.04 -20.41
N ARG A 14 -22.30 46.33 -19.43
CA ARG A 14 -21.77 46.20 -18.07
C ARG A 14 -20.71 45.11 -17.92
N ASP A 15 -20.21 44.59 -19.03
CA ASP A 15 -19.23 43.50 -19.05
C ASP A 15 -19.68 42.28 -18.25
N GLN A 16 -20.96 41.92 -18.37
CA GLN A 16 -21.45 40.69 -17.77
C GLN A 16 -21.06 39.48 -18.64
N PRO A 17 -20.79 38.32 -18.02
CA PRO A 17 -20.52 37.08 -18.75
C PRO A 17 -21.71 36.69 -19.65
N VAL A 18 -21.39 36.14 -20.82
CA VAL A 18 -22.33 35.62 -21.81
C VAL A 18 -23.23 34.55 -21.19
N TYR A 19 -22.70 33.69 -20.32
CA TYR A 19 -23.47 32.64 -19.65
C TYR A 19 -24.68 33.19 -18.87
N GLN A 20 -24.50 34.29 -18.15
CA GLN A 20 -25.58 34.98 -17.45
C GLN A 20 -26.41 35.83 -18.40
N THR A 21 -25.78 36.60 -19.28
CA THR A 21 -26.45 37.57 -20.16
C THR A 21 -27.46 36.94 -21.11
N PHE A 22 -27.13 35.76 -21.65
CA PHE A 22 -28.00 35.03 -22.59
C PHE A 22 -28.76 33.88 -21.92
N HIS A 23 -28.83 33.85 -20.58
CA HIS A 23 -29.51 32.80 -19.81
C HIS A 23 -29.13 31.37 -20.25
N LEU A 24 -27.84 31.12 -20.52
CA LEU A 24 -27.36 29.84 -21.04
C LEU A 24 -27.56 28.69 -20.05
N HIS A 25 -27.80 28.97 -18.78
CA HIS A 25 -28.18 27.98 -17.76
C HIS A 25 -29.39 27.10 -18.15
N SER A 26 -30.28 27.62 -19.02
CA SER A 26 -31.46 26.91 -19.52
C SER A 26 -31.11 25.82 -20.54
N GLN A 27 -30.02 26.00 -21.29
CA GLN A 27 -29.54 25.08 -22.32
C GLN A 27 -28.43 24.16 -21.77
N MET A 28 -27.54 24.73 -20.97
CA MET A 28 -26.42 24.03 -20.34
C MET A 28 -26.35 24.45 -18.88
N ASN A 29 -26.89 23.61 -18.01
CA ASN A 29 -26.80 23.84 -16.57
C ASN A 29 -25.46 23.33 -16.06
N VAL A 30 -24.49 24.26 -15.90
CA VAL A 30 -23.15 23.95 -15.40
C VAL A 30 -23.22 23.22 -14.06
N ASN A 31 -24.08 23.66 -13.14
CA ASN A 31 -24.22 23.02 -11.83
C ASN A 31 -24.60 21.54 -11.96
N LYS A 32 -25.58 21.18 -12.78
CA LYS A 32 -25.96 19.77 -13.00
C LYS A 32 -24.80 18.94 -13.58
N ILE A 33 -23.98 19.56 -14.44
CA ILE A 33 -22.88 18.87 -15.11
C ILE A 33 -21.70 18.68 -14.17
N THR A 34 -21.38 19.67 -13.32
CA THR A 34 -20.14 19.69 -12.52
C THR A 34 -20.34 19.32 -11.06
N ASN A 35 -21.57 19.37 -10.55
CA ASN A 35 -21.85 19.06 -9.15
C ASN A 35 -21.80 17.54 -8.93
N TYR A 36 -20.62 17.05 -8.56
CA TYR A 36 -20.40 15.63 -8.32
C TYR A 36 -21.31 15.03 -7.25
N LYS A 37 -21.84 15.85 -6.33
CA LYS A 37 -22.79 15.41 -5.29
C LYS A 37 -24.15 15.01 -5.86
N GLU A 38 -24.47 15.42 -7.09
CA GLU A 38 -25.69 15.02 -7.80
C GLU A 38 -25.49 13.76 -8.65
N TRP A 39 -24.24 13.29 -8.85
CA TRP A 39 -23.96 12.13 -9.68
C TRP A 39 -24.24 10.82 -8.94
N ASN A 40 -25.34 10.15 -9.33
CA ASN A 40 -25.73 8.87 -8.73
C ASN A 40 -24.68 7.78 -8.93
N ASP A 41 -24.05 7.73 -10.11
CA ASP A 41 -23.00 6.75 -10.42
C ASP A 41 -21.80 6.92 -9.48
N MET A 42 -21.44 8.17 -9.15
CA MET A 42 -20.34 8.46 -8.23
C MET A 42 -20.65 8.01 -6.80
N LYS A 43 -21.88 8.27 -6.32
CA LYS A 43 -22.33 7.78 -5.02
C LYS A 43 -22.27 6.26 -4.94
N LEU A 44 -22.72 5.59 -6.01
CA LEU A 44 -22.72 4.14 -6.11
C LEU A 44 -21.30 3.56 -6.17
N LEU A 45 -20.38 4.22 -6.90
CA LEU A 45 -18.97 3.86 -6.93
C LEU A 45 -18.34 3.97 -5.54
N PHE A 46 -18.58 5.06 -4.81
CA PHE A 46 -18.03 5.25 -3.46
C PHE A 46 -18.64 4.30 -2.42
N SER A 47 -19.92 3.95 -2.54
CA SER A 47 -20.54 2.95 -1.66
C SER A 47 -20.04 1.54 -1.94
N ASN A 48 -19.79 1.22 -3.21
CA ASN A 48 -19.33 -0.11 -3.62
C ASN A 48 -17.82 -0.28 -3.50
N PHE A 49 -17.08 0.81 -3.33
CA PHE A 49 -15.67 0.76 -2.99
C PHE A 49 -15.53 0.29 -1.54
N THR A 50 -15.47 -1.02 -1.37
CA THR A 50 -15.26 -1.71 -0.10
C THR A 50 -13.82 -2.16 0.03
N VAL A 51 -13.34 -2.27 1.28
CA VAL A 51 -12.09 -2.99 1.54
C VAL A 51 -12.39 -4.48 1.48
N GLY A 52 -11.65 -5.23 0.69
CA GLY A 52 -11.69 -6.69 0.75
C GLY A 52 -11.22 -7.19 2.12
N GLU A 53 -11.80 -8.27 2.59
CA GLU A 53 -11.34 -8.96 3.80
C GLU A 53 -9.98 -9.59 3.49
N SER A 54 -8.89 -8.90 3.85
CA SER A 54 -7.56 -9.48 3.77
C SER A 54 -7.29 -10.29 5.03
N SER A 55 -7.56 -11.60 4.97
CA SER A 55 -7.09 -12.55 5.98
C SER A 55 -5.60 -12.82 5.76
N LEU A 56 -4.75 -11.82 6.02
CA LEU A 56 -3.30 -12.01 5.97
C LEU A 56 -2.89 -12.88 7.16
N GLU A 57 -2.61 -14.15 6.88
CA GLU A 57 -2.17 -15.11 7.87
C GLU A 57 -0.65 -15.21 7.86
N ILE A 58 0.00 -14.51 8.80
CA ILE A 58 1.45 -14.57 9.00
C ILE A 58 1.80 -15.74 9.92
N LEU A 59 0.98 -15.96 10.95
CA LEU A 59 1.13 -17.10 11.86
C LEU A 59 0.08 -18.17 11.57
N GLY A 60 0.38 -19.01 10.57
CA GLY A 60 -0.48 -20.16 10.28
C GLY A 60 -0.45 -21.24 11.36
N PRO A 61 -1.48 -22.11 11.45
CA PRO A 61 -1.58 -23.15 12.46
C PRO A 61 -0.40 -24.11 12.43
N THR A 62 0.08 -24.47 11.24
CA THR A 62 1.26 -25.33 11.06
C THR A 62 2.54 -24.66 11.57
N LEU A 63 2.74 -23.37 11.29
CA LEU A 63 3.90 -22.63 11.75
C LEU A 63 3.89 -22.49 13.29
N GLN A 64 2.73 -22.17 13.85
CA GLN A 64 2.53 -22.11 15.29
C GLN A 64 2.88 -23.44 15.97
N LEU A 65 2.34 -24.55 15.46
CA LEU A 65 2.63 -25.89 15.98
C LEU A 65 4.12 -26.21 15.88
N ASN A 66 4.75 -25.93 14.74
CA ASN A 66 6.19 -26.20 14.55
C ASN A 66 7.05 -25.40 15.54
N LEU A 67 6.74 -24.13 15.78
CA LEU A 67 7.46 -23.30 16.76
C LEU A 67 7.23 -23.77 18.20
N GLN A 68 6.03 -24.22 18.53
CA GLN A 68 5.72 -24.80 19.84
C GLN A 68 6.48 -26.12 20.06
N VAL A 69 6.50 -27.00 19.06
CA VAL A 69 7.26 -28.26 19.10
C VAL A 69 8.76 -27.98 19.22
N LEU A 70 9.28 -27.05 18.43
CA LEU A 70 10.69 -26.64 18.49
C LEU A 70 11.05 -26.08 19.87
N SER A 71 10.19 -25.21 20.44
CA SER A 71 10.37 -24.70 21.80
C SER A 71 10.36 -25.83 22.83
N SER A 72 9.42 -26.77 22.73
CA SER A 72 9.33 -27.91 23.66
C SER A 72 10.58 -28.79 23.61
N ILE A 73 10.99 -29.25 22.42
CA ILE A 73 12.14 -30.16 22.24
C ILE A 73 13.45 -29.50 22.69
N THR A 74 13.56 -28.17 22.55
CA THR A 74 14.78 -27.44 22.91
C THR A 74 14.96 -27.21 24.41
N THR A 75 14.00 -27.63 25.25
CA THR A 75 14.16 -27.65 26.72
C THR A 75 14.84 -28.93 27.23
N ALA A 76 15.21 -29.86 26.35
CA ALA A 76 15.79 -31.14 26.74
C ALA A 76 17.04 -30.97 27.61
N ASN A 77 17.03 -31.60 28.79
CA ASN A 77 18.18 -31.64 29.68
C ASN A 77 19.07 -32.85 29.36
N LEU A 78 20.22 -32.61 28.75
CA LEU A 78 21.17 -33.66 28.35
C LEU A 78 22.26 -33.95 29.40
N THR A 79 22.21 -33.27 30.57
CA THR A 79 23.26 -33.34 31.58
C THR A 79 23.48 -34.77 32.06
N GLY A 80 22.41 -35.53 32.28
CA GLY A 80 22.49 -36.93 32.69
C GLY A 80 23.21 -37.80 31.65
N HIS A 81 22.92 -37.59 30.37
CA HIS A 81 23.58 -38.30 29.28
C HIS A 81 25.06 -37.90 29.16
N ARG A 82 25.39 -36.62 29.33
CA ARG A 82 26.78 -36.15 29.35
C ARG A 82 27.57 -36.78 30.50
N VAL A 83 26.99 -36.85 31.70
CA VAL A 83 27.62 -37.48 32.87
C VAL A 83 27.83 -38.97 32.64
N GLN A 84 26.85 -39.69 32.10
CA GLN A 84 27.00 -41.11 31.77
C GLN A 84 28.11 -41.34 30.74
N LEU A 85 28.18 -40.51 29.69
CA LEU A 85 29.25 -40.55 28.70
C LEU A 85 30.60 -40.05 29.25
N SER A 86 30.65 -39.42 30.41
CA SER A 86 31.90 -39.03 31.07
C SER A 86 32.50 -40.16 31.92
N ALA A 87 31.75 -41.24 32.18
CA ALA A 87 32.22 -42.37 32.96
C ALA A 87 33.23 -43.25 32.19
N PRO A 88 34.17 -43.92 32.88
CA PRO A 88 35.06 -44.91 32.27
C PRO A 88 34.30 -46.03 31.54
N ILE A 89 34.84 -46.53 30.42
CA ILE A 89 34.22 -47.59 29.61
C ILE A 89 34.13 -48.90 30.42
N THR A 90 35.14 -49.18 31.25
CA THR A 90 35.15 -50.32 32.16
C THR A 90 35.33 -49.85 33.59
N LYS A 91 34.75 -50.62 34.52
CA LYS A 91 34.89 -50.37 35.96
C LYS A 91 36.31 -50.59 36.47
N ARG A 92 37.11 -51.41 35.77
CA ARG A 92 38.50 -51.73 36.12
C ARG A 92 39.40 -51.54 34.92
N ASP A 93 40.67 -51.26 35.19
CA ASP A 93 41.69 -51.18 34.17
C ASP A 93 42.05 -52.59 33.68
N LEU A 94 41.65 -52.88 32.44
CA LEU A 94 41.94 -54.15 31.78
C LEU A 94 43.43 -54.30 31.43
N SER A 95 44.18 -53.20 31.31
CA SER A 95 45.63 -53.23 31.07
C SER A 95 46.33 -53.75 32.31
N SER A 96 46.05 -53.16 33.48
CA SER A 96 46.54 -53.65 34.77
C SER A 96 46.10 -55.09 35.04
N PHE A 97 44.87 -55.47 34.68
CA PHE A 97 44.41 -56.85 34.81
C PHE A 97 45.24 -57.82 33.94
N ALA A 98 45.56 -57.46 32.70
CA ALA A 98 46.44 -58.27 31.86
C ALA A 98 47.85 -58.39 32.46
N ASP A 99 48.40 -57.32 33.05
CA ASP A 99 49.71 -57.36 33.70
C ASP A 99 49.71 -58.28 34.94
N GLN A 100 48.63 -58.26 35.72
CA GLN A 100 48.42 -59.19 36.84
C GLN A 100 48.37 -60.65 36.36
N LEU A 101 47.67 -60.94 35.26
CA LEU A 101 47.61 -62.28 34.68
C LEU A 101 49.01 -62.79 34.28
N ASN A 102 49.83 -61.97 33.61
CA ASN A 102 51.20 -62.37 33.26
C ASN A 102 52.05 -62.62 34.52
N THR A 103 51.85 -61.83 35.58
CA THR A 103 52.56 -62.02 36.85
C THR A 103 52.22 -63.37 37.47
N VAL A 104 50.94 -63.75 37.47
CA VAL A 104 50.48 -65.07 37.91
C VAL A 104 51.04 -66.18 37.03
N ALA A 105 51.03 -66.01 35.70
CA ALA A 105 51.57 -67.00 34.76
C ALA A 105 53.05 -67.33 35.04
N ARG A 106 53.86 -66.32 35.40
CA ARG A 106 55.29 -66.48 35.75
C ARG A 106 55.53 -67.21 37.06
N GLN A 107 54.56 -67.21 37.96
CA GLN A 107 54.66 -67.85 39.28
C GLN A 107 54.17 -69.31 39.28
N LEU A 108 53.48 -69.74 38.22
CA LEU A 108 52.97 -71.10 38.09
C LEU A 108 54.09 -72.07 37.70
N THR A 109 54.20 -73.17 38.43
CA THR A 109 55.11 -74.29 38.15
C THR A 109 54.59 -75.22 37.06
N ASP A 110 53.27 -75.33 36.86
CA ASP A 110 52.69 -76.10 35.77
C ASP A 110 52.74 -75.32 34.43
N PRO A 111 53.52 -75.79 33.43
CA PRO A 111 53.71 -75.06 32.18
C PRO A 111 52.44 -74.96 31.33
N VAL A 112 51.52 -75.92 31.45
CA VAL A 112 50.25 -75.87 30.70
C VAL A 112 49.35 -74.76 31.24
N SER A 113 49.22 -74.66 32.56
CA SER A 113 48.45 -73.60 33.23
C SER A 113 49.08 -72.23 33.02
N SER A 114 50.41 -72.12 33.14
CA SER A 114 51.16 -70.89 32.86
C SER A 114 50.84 -70.35 31.46
N ARG A 115 50.95 -71.19 30.41
CA ARG A 115 50.63 -70.80 29.02
C ARG A 115 49.16 -70.39 28.83
N LYS A 116 48.22 -71.04 29.51
CA LYS A 116 46.79 -70.67 29.43
C LYS A 116 46.54 -69.27 29.98
N ILE A 117 47.14 -68.94 31.13
CA ILE A 117 47.01 -67.62 31.76
C ILE A 117 47.70 -66.54 30.93
N ASP A 118 48.89 -66.83 30.37
CA ASP A 118 49.59 -65.91 29.46
C ASP A 118 48.77 -65.61 28.20
N ASN A 119 48.16 -66.66 27.62
CA ASN A 119 47.27 -66.48 26.47
C ASN A 119 46.04 -65.64 26.82
N LEU A 120 45.47 -65.80 28.04
CA LEU A 120 44.37 -64.94 28.49
C LEU A 120 44.83 -63.48 28.59
N ALA A 121 46.01 -63.22 29.14
CA ALA A 121 46.57 -61.87 29.20
C ALA A 121 46.76 -61.25 27.80
N PHE A 122 47.22 -62.04 26.84
CA PHE A 122 47.31 -61.65 25.43
C PHE A 122 45.93 -61.29 24.83
N VAL A 123 44.92 -62.13 25.06
CA VAL A 123 43.55 -61.87 24.61
C VAL A 123 42.99 -60.58 25.23
N VAL A 124 43.19 -60.35 26.53
CA VAL A 124 42.77 -59.11 27.20
C VAL A 124 43.43 -57.88 26.55
N ARG A 125 44.75 -57.91 26.31
CA ARG A 125 45.46 -56.80 25.63
C ARG A 125 44.92 -56.56 24.21
N LYS A 126 44.57 -57.62 23.48
CA LYS A 126 43.96 -57.51 22.15
C LYS A 126 42.59 -56.82 22.22
N VAL A 127 41.77 -57.14 23.22
CA VAL A 127 40.47 -56.48 23.46
C VAL A 127 40.66 -54.99 23.81
N VAL A 128 41.62 -54.67 24.68
CA VAL A 128 41.95 -53.28 25.04
C VAL A 128 42.39 -52.50 23.79
N ARG A 129 43.28 -53.05 22.98
CA ARG A 129 43.79 -52.34 21.79
C ARG A 129 42.73 -52.16 20.72
N ASN A 130 41.92 -53.19 20.45
CA ASN A 130 41.04 -53.19 19.29
C ASN A 130 39.62 -52.69 19.60
N GLU A 131 39.04 -53.11 20.72
CA GLU A 131 37.62 -52.87 21.00
C GLU A 131 37.44 -51.65 21.93
N MET A 132 38.26 -51.51 22.97
CA MET A 132 38.19 -50.33 23.83
C MET A 132 38.54 -49.03 23.08
N GLN A 133 39.52 -49.07 22.17
CA GLN A 133 39.87 -47.88 21.40
C GLN A 133 38.68 -47.40 20.55
N LYS A 134 38.02 -48.31 19.82
CA LYS A 134 36.81 -48.00 19.03
C LYS A 134 35.69 -47.44 19.91
N LEU A 135 35.43 -48.07 21.07
CA LEU A 135 34.43 -47.60 22.02
C LEU A 135 34.75 -46.20 22.55
N SER A 136 36.03 -45.91 22.83
CA SER A 136 36.50 -44.59 23.27
C SER A 136 36.29 -43.52 22.19
N GLU A 137 36.57 -43.83 20.94
CA GLU A 137 36.33 -42.93 19.81
C GLU A 137 34.83 -42.64 19.60
N ILE A 138 33.96 -43.64 19.72
CA ILE A 138 32.50 -43.45 19.66
C ILE A 138 32.03 -42.60 20.83
N ARG A 139 32.48 -42.91 22.05
CA ARG A 139 32.15 -42.17 23.27
C ARG A 139 32.55 -40.71 23.17
N ASN A 140 33.79 -40.41 22.73
CA ASN A 140 34.28 -39.05 22.58
C ASN A 140 33.46 -38.27 21.54
N ARG A 141 33.11 -38.90 20.41
CA ARG A 141 32.21 -38.30 19.41
C ARG A 141 30.82 -38.00 19.97
N MET A 142 30.24 -38.92 20.75
CA MET A 142 28.95 -38.68 21.39
C MET A 142 29.03 -37.57 22.43
N LEU A 143 30.07 -37.56 23.27
CA LEU A 143 30.29 -36.54 24.30
C LEU A 143 30.40 -35.14 23.67
N TYR A 144 31.15 -35.01 22.58
CA TYR A 144 31.26 -33.77 21.82
C TYR A 144 29.89 -33.32 21.28
N LYS A 145 29.14 -34.24 20.63
CA LYS A 145 27.80 -33.93 20.09
C LYS A 145 26.80 -33.51 21.16
N ILE A 146 26.76 -34.22 22.29
CA ILE A 146 25.87 -33.87 23.42
C ILE A 146 26.23 -32.52 24.00
N THR A 147 27.52 -32.27 24.24
CA THR A 147 27.99 -31.00 24.80
C THR A 147 27.68 -29.83 23.84
N THR A 148 27.84 -30.06 22.54
CA THR A 148 27.46 -29.08 21.51
C THR A 148 25.96 -28.81 21.54
N LEU A 149 25.12 -29.85 21.65
CA LEU A 149 23.68 -29.67 21.79
C LEU A 149 23.31 -28.90 23.06
N GLU A 150 23.90 -29.21 24.21
CA GLU A 150 23.66 -28.46 25.46
C GLU A 150 23.93 -26.96 25.34
N VAL A 151 24.93 -26.58 24.55
CA VAL A 151 25.27 -25.16 24.29
C VAL A 151 24.29 -24.51 23.31
N LEU A 152 23.82 -25.25 22.29
CA LEU A 152 22.98 -24.71 21.22
C LEU A 152 21.47 -24.70 21.56
N LEU A 153 20.99 -25.62 22.38
CA LEU A 153 19.56 -25.74 22.70
C LEU A 153 19.00 -24.50 23.43
N PRO A 154 19.65 -23.92 24.46
CA PRO A 154 19.13 -22.74 25.16
C PRO A 154 18.93 -21.49 24.28
N PRO A 155 19.89 -21.04 23.45
CA PRO A 155 19.66 -19.90 22.57
C PRO A 155 18.59 -20.20 21.51
N LEU A 156 18.56 -21.42 20.97
CA LEU A 156 17.53 -21.83 20.02
C LEU A 156 16.12 -21.81 20.64
N ASN A 157 15.98 -22.27 21.88
CA ASN A 157 14.73 -22.22 22.63
C ASN A 157 14.24 -20.77 22.81
N ARG A 158 15.14 -19.87 23.23
CA ARG A 158 14.81 -18.45 23.39
C ARG A 158 14.35 -17.84 22.08
N GLN A 159 15.07 -18.11 20.99
CA GLN A 159 14.72 -17.58 19.67
C GLN A 159 13.38 -18.13 19.15
N ALA A 160 13.10 -19.41 19.35
CA ALA A 160 11.81 -20.01 18.98
C ALA A 160 10.65 -19.38 19.76
N ASN A 161 10.81 -19.19 21.07
CA ASN A 161 9.80 -18.55 21.93
C ASN A 161 9.59 -17.07 21.57
N GLN A 162 10.66 -16.32 21.33
CA GLN A 162 10.58 -14.92 20.90
C GLN A 162 9.89 -14.79 19.54
N SER A 163 10.26 -15.64 18.58
CA SER A 163 9.64 -15.65 17.24
C SER A 163 8.15 -15.96 17.34
N LEU A 164 7.77 -16.98 18.10
CA LEU A 164 6.36 -17.31 18.34
C LEU A 164 5.60 -16.16 19.00
N SER A 165 6.19 -15.51 20.00
CA SER A 165 5.58 -14.36 20.68
C SER A 165 5.37 -13.20 19.72
N HIS A 166 6.40 -12.80 18.96
CA HIS A 166 6.31 -11.70 18.01
C HIS A 166 5.30 -11.99 16.91
N LEU A 167 5.30 -13.20 16.35
CA LEU A 167 4.34 -13.60 15.32
C LEU A 167 2.90 -13.57 15.84
N LYS A 168 2.66 -13.99 17.09
CA LYS A 168 1.34 -13.86 17.74
C LYS A 168 0.91 -12.40 17.88
N THR A 169 1.82 -11.52 18.30
CA THR A 169 1.53 -10.08 18.40
C THR A 169 1.21 -9.47 17.04
N ILE A 170 1.96 -9.83 16.01
CA ILE A 170 1.71 -9.36 14.64
C ILE A 170 0.37 -9.86 14.13
N GLN A 171 0.07 -11.16 14.29
CA GLN A 171 -1.22 -11.72 13.85
C GLN A 171 -2.37 -11.05 14.60
N TYR A 172 -2.27 -10.88 15.92
CA TYR A 172 -3.26 -10.17 16.71
C TYR A 172 -3.49 -8.73 16.22
N PHE A 173 -2.42 -8.00 15.90
CA PHE A 173 -2.54 -6.66 15.33
C PHE A 173 -3.28 -6.67 13.99
N LEU A 174 -2.96 -7.60 13.10
CA LEU A 174 -3.64 -7.72 11.81
C LEU A 174 -5.13 -8.03 11.97
N ASP A 175 -5.46 -8.96 12.88
CA ASP A 175 -6.83 -9.40 13.10
C ASP A 175 -7.72 -8.30 13.74
N ASN A 176 -7.14 -7.42 14.57
CA ASN A 176 -7.91 -6.41 15.31
C ASN A 176 -7.84 -4.99 14.70
N GLU A 177 -6.68 -4.61 14.15
CA GLU A 177 -6.42 -3.26 13.66
C GLU A 177 -6.37 -3.18 12.13
N GLY A 178 -6.15 -4.31 11.44
CA GLY A 178 -6.01 -4.35 9.99
C GLY A 178 -7.23 -3.80 9.24
N TRP A 179 -8.44 -4.14 9.72
CA TRP A 179 -9.68 -3.62 9.15
C TRP A 179 -9.82 -2.11 9.37
N GLN A 180 -9.54 -1.62 10.58
CA GLN A 180 -9.66 -0.20 10.91
C GLN A 180 -8.71 0.67 10.08
N ILE A 181 -7.47 0.22 9.91
CA ILE A 181 -6.46 0.91 9.07
C ILE A 181 -6.93 0.97 7.63
N SER A 182 -7.44 -0.15 7.11
CA SER A 182 -7.90 -0.23 5.73
C SER A 182 -9.13 0.65 5.50
N GLU A 183 -10.10 0.64 6.42
CA GLU A 183 -11.28 1.50 6.36
C GLU A 183 -10.92 2.98 6.46
N ARG A 184 -9.96 3.34 7.33
CA ARG A 184 -9.45 4.71 7.43
C ARG A 184 -8.78 5.15 6.13
N THR A 185 -7.95 4.29 5.54
CA THR A 185 -7.26 4.54 4.28
C THR A 185 -8.27 4.72 3.14
N ARG A 186 -9.30 3.87 3.10
CA ARG A 186 -10.41 3.95 2.14
C ARG A 186 -11.15 5.29 2.24
N ARG A 187 -11.52 5.72 3.45
CA ARG A 187 -12.17 7.02 3.67
C ARG A 187 -11.30 8.19 3.25
N GLN A 188 -10.01 8.15 3.57
CA GLN A 188 -9.05 9.18 3.15
C GLN A 188 -8.94 9.26 1.64
N PHE A 189 -8.91 8.11 0.95
CA PHE A 189 -8.88 8.06 -0.51
C PHE A 189 -10.13 8.67 -1.14
N ILE A 190 -11.33 8.27 -0.68
CA ILE A 190 -12.60 8.85 -1.15
C ILE A 190 -12.64 10.35 -0.90
N SER A 191 -12.33 10.78 0.33
CA SER A 191 -12.32 12.20 0.70
C SER A 191 -11.37 13.03 -0.17
N ARG A 192 -10.22 12.45 -0.56
CA ARG A 192 -9.29 13.10 -1.48
C ARG A 192 -9.90 13.27 -2.88
N ILE A 193 -10.58 12.27 -3.41
CA ILE A 193 -11.29 12.39 -4.71
C ILE A 193 -12.37 13.46 -4.62
N GLU A 194 -13.18 13.44 -3.55
CA GLU A 194 -14.22 14.46 -3.32
C GLU A 194 -13.62 15.86 -3.28
N SER A 195 -12.46 16.05 -2.65
CA SER A 195 -11.78 17.35 -2.61
C SER A 195 -11.38 17.85 -4.00
N TYR A 196 -10.85 16.97 -4.87
CA TYR A 196 -10.52 17.34 -6.25
C TYR A 196 -11.75 17.67 -7.09
N LEU A 197 -12.85 16.93 -6.89
CA LEU A 197 -14.10 17.18 -7.59
C LEU A 197 -14.75 18.49 -7.12
N GLU A 198 -14.69 18.80 -5.83
CA GLU A 198 -15.16 20.06 -5.27
C GLU A 198 -14.32 21.25 -5.79
N GLU A 199 -13.00 21.11 -5.88
CA GLU A 199 -12.14 22.13 -6.48
C GLU A 199 -12.47 22.35 -7.96
N LEU A 200 -12.63 21.27 -8.73
CA LEU A 200 -13.02 21.33 -10.13
C LEU A 200 -14.40 21.99 -10.30
N TYR A 201 -15.38 21.60 -9.49
CA TYR A 201 -16.71 22.20 -9.48
C TYR A 201 -16.64 23.71 -9.25
N ASN A 202 -15.94 24.14 -8.20
CA ASN A 202 -15.81 25.55 -7.86
C ASN A 202 -15.04 26.34 -8.93
N TYR A 203 -13.99 25.74 -9.49
CA TYR A 203 -13.21 26.32 -10.58
C TYR A 203 -14.07 26.53 -11.84
N VAL A 204 -14.73 25.48 -12.33
CA VAL A 204 -15.54 25.55 -13.55
C VAL A 204 -16.73 26.48 -13.36
N ASN A 205 -17.42 26.39 -12.21
CA ASN A 205 -18.53 27.27 -11.91
C ASN A 205 -18.09 28.74 -11.89
N THR A 206 -16.99 29.05 -11.21
CA THR A 206 -16.45 30.43 -11.16
C THR A 206 -16.04 30.91 -12.54
N LYS A 207 -15.28 30.10 -13.29
CA LYS A 207 -14.81 30.46 -14.63
C LYS A 207 -15.98 30.72 -15.58
N ILE A 208 -16.95 29.80 -15.69
CA ILE A 208 -18.05 29.95 -16.66
C ILE A 208 -19.03 31.05 -16.24
N THR A 209 -19.35 31.16 -14.95
CA THR A 209 -20.39 32.10 -14.51
C THR A 209 -19.87 33.52 -14.33
N LYS A 210 -18.56 33.73 -14.14
CA LYS A 210 -17.99 35.06 -13.80
C LYS A 210 -16.89 35.56 -14.70
N GLU A 211 -16.06 34.68 -15.28
CA GLU A 211 -14.79 35.11 -15.89
C GLU A 211 -14.68 34.86 -17.40
N ILE A 212 -15.26 33.77 -17.90
CA ILE A 212 -15.20 33.36 -19.31
C ILE A 212 -16.37 33.95 -20.09
N GLY A 213 -16.07 34.34 -21.33
CA GLY A 213 -17.09 34.85 -22.26
C GLY A 213 -17.62 36.20 -21.79
N GLN A 214 -16.73 37.11 -21.39
CA GLN A 214 -17.12 38.48 -21.10
C GLN A 214 -17.76 39.13 -22.33
N CYS A 215 -18.92 39.78 -22.15
CA CYS A 215 -19.70 40.27 -23.29
C CYS A 215 -19.31 41.69 -23.74
N ARG A 216 -18.39 42.37 -23.06
CA ARG A 216 -17.94 43.72 -23.45
C ARG A 216 -17.43 43.83 -24.88
N PRO A 217 -16.57 42.92 -25.40
CA PRO A 217 -16.10 43.00 -26.78
C PRO A 217 -17.23 42.94 -27.81
N LEU A 218 -18.26 42.11 -27.55
CA LEU A 218 -19.44 42.02 -28.42
C LEU A 218 -20.25 43.32 -28.41
N TRP A 219 -20.40 43.94 -27.23
CA TRP A 219 -21.06 45.23 -27.11
C TRP A 219 -20.31 46.33 -27.88
N GLU A 220 -18.98 46.37 -27.79
CA GLU A 220 -18.14 47.36 -28.47
C GLU A 220 -18.25 47.25 -29.99
N ILE A 221 -18.24 46.02 -30.53
CA ILE A 221 -18.45 45.76 -31.96
C ILE A 221 -19.85 46.22 -32.39
N PHE A 222 -20.88 45.86 -31.63
CA PHE A 222 -22.26 46.24 -31.94
C PHE A 222 -22.47 47.77 -31.86
N HIS A 223 -21.95 48.42 -30.82
CA HIS A 223 -22.05 49.86 -30.62
C HIS A 223 -21.33 50.62 -31.74
N SER A 224 -20.12 50.17 -32.11
CA SER A 224 -19.35 50.75 -33.21
C SER A 224 -20.07 50.59 -34.54
N THR A 225 -20.55 49.38 -34.85
CA THR A 225 -21.32 49.11 -36.08
C THR A 225 -22.58 49.96 -36.15
N ARG A 226 -23.33 50.06 -35.04
CA ARG A 226 -24.52 50.93 -34.95
C ARG A 226 -24.15 52.39 -35.21
N PHE A 227 -23.09 52.88 -34.60
CA PHE A 227 -22.62 54.25 -34.80
C PHE A 227 -22.27 54.52 -36.26
N TYR A 228 -21.53 53.62 -36.91
CA TYR A 228 -21.19 53.75 -38.33
C TYR A 228 -22.43 53.70 -39.23
N VAL A 229 -23.33 52.73 -39.04
CA VAL A 229 -24.55 52.61 -39.84
C VAL A 229 -25.45 53.84 -39.68
N CYS A 230 -25.69 54.30 -38.44
CA CYS A 230 -26.51 55.49 -38.21
C CYS A 230 -25.87 56.73 -38.86
N LYS A 231 -24.56 56.95 -38.68
CA LYS A 231 -23.89 58.16 -39.16
C LYS A 231 -23.63 58.19 -40.66
N LEU A 232 -23.28 57.05 -41.26
CA LEU A 232 -22.86 56.98 -42.67
C LEU A 232 -24.02 56.61 -43.61
N ILE A 233 -25.02 55.87 -43.13
CA ILE A 233 -26.11 55.39 -43.97
C ILE A 233 -27.39 56.15 -43.65
N VAL A 234 -27.83 56.13 -42.38
CA VAL A 234 -29.16 56.66 -42.01
C VAL A 234 -29.20 58.19 -42.03
N ASP A 235 -28.25 58.87 -41.38
CA ASP A 235 -28.25 60.33 -41.29
C ASP A 235 -28.21 61.02 -42.66
N PRO A 236 -27.38 60.58 -43.64
CA PRO A 236 -27.38 61.18 -44.98
C PRO A 236 -28.66 60.88 -45.75
N LEU A 237 -29.24 59.67 -45.62
CA LEU A 237 -30.51 59.33 -46.26
C LEU A 237 -31.65 60.20 -45.75
N VAL A 238 -31.76 60.36 -44.43
CA VAL A 238 -32.78 61.20 -43.80
C VAL A 238 -32.60 62.67 -44.20
N LYS A 239 -31.36 63.19 -44.18
CA LYS A 239 -31.07 64.56 -44.63
C LYS A 239 -31.41 64.77 -46.11
N LYS A 240 -31.13 63.79 -46.96
CA LYS A 240 -31.44 63.83 -48.39
C LYS A 240 -32.95 63.84 -48.63
N GLU A 241 -33.71 62.99 -47.96
CA GLU A 241 -35.18 63.00 -48.05
C GLU A 241 -35.79 64.30 -47.54
N MET A 242 -35.32 64.82 -46.39
CA MET A 242 -35.79 66.11 -45.87
C MET A 242 -35.50 67.23 -46.87
N SER A 243 -34.30 67.27 -47.45
CA SER A 243 -33.91 68.27 -48.46
C SER A 243 -34.76 68.15 -49.74
N LEU A 244 -35.04 66.92 -50.21
CA LEU A 244 -35.94 66.67 -51.34
C LEU A 244 -37.38 67.11 -51.04
N MET A 245 -37.85 66.94 -49.80
CA MET A 245 -39.16 67.40 -49.37
C MET A 245 -39.24 68.94 -49.32
N TYR A 246 -38.19 69.62 -48.86
CA TYR A 246 -38.09 71.09 -48.92
C TYR A 246 -38.03 71.60 -50.36
N LEU A 247 -37.23 70.95 -51.23
CA LEU A 247 -37.15 71.30 -52.65
C LEU A 247 -38.49 71.07 -53.37
N ARG A 248 -39.20 69.96 -53.10
CA ARG A 248 -40.54 69.72 -53.64
C ARG A 248 -41.54 70.79 -53.18
N LYS A 249 -41.55 71.16 -51.89
CA LYS A 249 -42.41 72.25 -51.40
C LYS A 249 -42.07 73.58 -52.05
N SER A 250 -40.78 73.91 -52.17
CA SER A 250 -40.33 75.15 -52.80
C SER A 250 -40.67 75.18 -54.29
N LEU A 251 -40.53 74.07 -55.02
CA LEU A 251 -40.92 73.96 -56.42
C LEU A 251 -42.43 74.13 -56.61
N ILE A 252 -43.27 73.57 -55.73
CA ILE A 252 -44.72 73.75 -55.75
C ILE A 252 -45.10 75.22 -55.51
N ILE A 253 -44.46 75.88 -54.53
CA ILE A 253 -44.68 77.31 -54.24
C ILE A 253 -44.24 78.17 -55.43
N HIS A 254 -43.09 77.86 -56.03
CA HIS A 254 -42.53 78.62 -57.15
C HIS A 254 -43.29 78.40 -58.46
N LEU A 255 -43.96 77.25 -58.63
CA LEU A 255 -44.89 76.98 -59.72
C LEU A 255 -46.23 77.69 -59.52
N PHE A 256 -46.71 77.81 -58.27
CA PHE A 256 -47.91 78.59 -57.95
C PHE A 256 -47.72 80.10 -58.19
N TYR A 257 -46.55 80.65 -57.84
CA TYR A 257 -46.24 82.08 -58.02
C TYR A 257 -45.93 82.50 -59.47
N ARG A 258 -45.88 81.55 -60.42
CA ARG A 258 -45.60 81.81 -61.84
C ARG A 258 -46.85 81.65 -62.73
N MET A 259 -48.01 81.40 -62.13
CA MET A 259 -49.32 81.29 -62.81
C MET A 259 -50.30 82.42 -62.41
N GLU A 260 -49.82 83.46 -61.74
CA GLU A 260 -50.46 84.79 -61.64
C GLU A 260 -49.66 85.79 -62.48
#